data_AF-A0A8S9BK31-F1
#
_entry.id   AF-A0A8S9BK31-F1
#
_cell.length_a   1.000
_cell.length_b   1.000
_cell.length_c   1.000
_cell.angle_alpha   90.00
_cell.angle_beta   90.00
_cell.angle_gamma   90.00
#
_symmetry.space_group_name_H-M   'P 1'
#
loop_
_entity.id
_entity.type
_entity.pdbx_description
1 polymer ?
#
loop_
_entity_poly.entity_id
_entity_poly.type
_entity_poly.pdbx_seq_one_letter_code
_entity_poly.pdbx_strand_id
1 'polypeptide(L)'
;MEPFRIDSEIITLLHDMSDDELHSFAELHEDPVNDEQIEIHIYTCFFISTRTRSTEHLEQAIQQMEGWIAVIADDHQDRARRFQILDKMLAERSQLSPTAEHFRSHEMMSAQMNQLREDLNSNLKGI
;
A
#
# COMPACT_ATOMS: atom_id res chain seq x y z
N MET A 1 11.41 -7.70 6.95
CA MET A 1 10.83 -8.79 7.77
C MET A 1 10.64 -8.37 9.22
N GLU A 2 11.53 -7.59 9.85
CA GLU A 2 11.08 -6.77 10.99
C GLU A 2 10.06 -5.73 10.47
N PRO A 3 8.87 -5.57 11.07
CA PRO A 3 8.53 -5.84 12.48
C PRO A 3 7.56 -7.03 12.73
N PHE A 4 7.31 -7.89 11.74
CA PHE A 4 6.36 -8.99 11.87
C PHE A 4 6.89 -10.12 12.75
N ARG A 5 6.05 -10.63 13.66
CA ARG A 5 6.33 -11.85 14.45
C ARG A 5 5.73 -13.07 13.76
N ILE A 6 6.35 -13.49 12.66
CA ILE A 6 5.90 -14.65 11.87
C ILE A 6 7.04 -15.65 11.82
N ASP A 7 6.67 -16.92 11.99
CA ASP A 7 7.62 -18.02 11.94
C ASP A 7 8.33 -18.08 10.58
N SER A 8 9.64 -18.33 10.62
CA SER A 8 10.48 -18.40 9.43
C SER A 8 10.02 -19.49 8.45
N GLU A 9 9.38 -20.55 8.96
CA GLU A 9 8.79 -21.61 8.14
C GLU A 9 7.64 -21.06 7.28
N ILE A 10 6.76 -20.23 7.86
CA ILE A 10 5.66 -19.57 7.14
C ILE A 10 6.23 -18.59 6.11
N ILE A 11 7.26 -17.83 6.47
CA ILE A 11 7.92 -16.91 5.53
C ILE A 11 8.51 -17.67 4.33
N THR A 12 9.18 -18.80 4.59
CA THR A 12 9.77 -19.63 3.53
C THR A 12 8.68 -20.22 2.64
N LEU A 13 7.60 -20.73 3.26
CA LEU A 13 6.43 -21.25 2.57
C LEU A 13 5.81 -20.21 1.62
N LEU A 14 5.59 -18.99 2.11
CA LEU A 14 5.03 -17.89 1.29
C LEU A 14 5.97 -17.50 0.13
N HIS A 15 7.28 -17.59 0.33
CA HIS A 15 8.23 -17.26 -0.73
C HIS A 15 8.23 -18.31 -1.85
N ASP A 16 7.99 -19.57 -1.52
CA ASP A 16 7.95 -20.68 -2.48
C ASP A 16 6.62 -20.77 -3.24
N MET A 17 5.56 -20.14 -2.73
CA MET A 17 4.24 -20.09 -3.38
C MET A 17 4.24 -19.24 -4.66
N SER A 18 3.46 -19.68 -5.64
CA SER A 18 3.04 -18.89 -6.79
C SER A 18 2.05 -17.78 -6.38
N ASP A 19 1.82 -16.82 -7.27
CA ASP A 19 0.91 -15.70 -6.97
C ASP A 19 -0.53 -16.20 -6.73
N ASP A 20 -1.00 -17.19 -7.50
CA ASP A 20 -2.32 -17.83 -7.33
C ASP A 20 -2.44 -18.57 -5.98
N GLU A 21 -1.38 -19.27 -5.58
CA GLU A 21 -1.31 -19.95 -4.27
C GLU A 21 -1.32 -18.95 -3.12
N LEU A 22 -0.64 -17.81 -3.29
CA LEU A 22 -0.64 -16.73 -2.30
C LEU A 22 -2.04 -16.10 -2.14
N HIS A 23 -2.76 -15.86 -3.24
CA HIS A 23 -4.15 -15.38 -3.16
C HIS A 23 -5.04 -16.39 -2.42
N SER A 24 -4.93 -17.67 -2.76
CA SER A 24 -5.67 -18.75 -2.08
C SER A 24 -5.32 -18.84 -0.59
N PHE A 25 -4.05 -18.62 -0.25
CA PHE A 25 -3.59 -18.55 1.15
C PHE A 25 -4.18 -17.34 1.88
N ALA A 26 -4.22 -16.17 1.24
CA ALA A 26 -4.83 -14.98 1.83
C ALA A 26 -6.32 -15.18 2.11
N GLU A 27 -7.07 -15.76 1.17
CA GLU A 27 -8.50 -16.08 1.33
C GLU A 27 -8.76 -17.05 2.50
N LEU A 28 -7.90 -18.06 2.68
CA LEU A 28 -8.03 -19.01 3.80
C LEU A 28 -7.94 -18.32 5.18
N HIS A 29 -7.25 -17.18 5.24
CA HIS A 29 -6.99 -16.44 6.46
C HIS A 29 -7.78 -15.12 6.57
N GLU A 30 -8.82 -14.92 5.73
CA GLU A 30 -9.63 -13.69 5.69
C GLU A 30 -10.42 -13.43 6.99
N ASP A 31 -10.80 -14.49 7.72
CA ASP A 31 -11.48 -14.41 9.03
C ASP A 31 -10.59 -14.93 10.17
N PRO A 32 -9.57 -14.17 10.58
CA PRO A 32 -8.61 -14.62 11.58
C PRO A 32 -9.22 -14.61 12.98
N VAL A 33 -9.05 -15.73 13.72
CA VAL A 33 -9.66 -15.89 15.05
C VAL A 33 -8.77 -15.46 16.21
N ASN A 34 -7.50 -15.13 15.95
CA ASN A 34 -6.53 -14.71 16.96
C ASN A 34 -5.46 -13.78 16.39
N ASP A 35 -4.69 -13.16 17.28
CA ASP A 35 -3.63 -12.18 16.95
C ASP A 35 -2.56 -12.73 16.00
N GLU A 36 -2.20 -14.00 16.12
CA GLU A 36 -1.20 -14.65 15.25
C GLU A 36 -1.73 -14.80 13.82
N GLN A 37 -2.96 -15.25 13.65
CA GLN A 37 -3.62 -15.36 12.35
C GLN A 37 -3.85 -13.99 11.71
N ILE A 38 -4.22 -12.98 12.52
CA ILE A 38 -4.33 -11.60 12.04
C ILE A 38 -2.97 -11.15 11.47
N GLU A 39 -1.88 -11.38 12.20
CA GLU A 39 -0.53 -10.96 11.78
C GLU A 39 -0.07 -11.71 10.52
N ILE A 40 -0.34 -13.02 10.42
CA ILE A 40 -0.05 -13.84 9.23
C ILE A 40 -0.82 -13.34 8.01
N HIS A 41 -2.11 -13.06 8.16
CA HIS A 41 -2.95 -12.59 7.06
C HIS A 41 -2.49 -11.21 6.56
N ILE A 42 -2.27 -10.27 7.50
CA ILE A 42 -1.72 -8.94 7.20
C ILE A 42 -0.38 -9.05 6.46
N TYR A 43 0.52 -9.92 6.92
CA TYR A 43 1.81 -10.13 6.25
C TYR A 43 1.67 -10.75 4.87
N THR A 44 0.75 -11.71 4.70
CA THR A 44 0.49 -12.34 3.40
C THR A 44 0.01 -11.28 2.40
N CYS A 45 -0.98 -10.47 2.77
CA CYS A 45 -1.49 -9.38 1.93
C CYS A 45 -0.39 -8.36 1.62
N PHE A 46 0.42 -7.99 2.62
CA PHE A 46 1.57 -7.12 2.40
C PHE A 46 2.61 -7.74 1.45
N PHE A 47 2.94 -9.02 1.63
CA PHE A 47 3.88 -9.74 0.79
C PHE A 47 3.40 -9.82 -0.67
N ILE A 48 2.14 -10.19 -0.89
CA ILE A 48 1.50 -10.17 -2.21
C ILE A 48 1.62 -8.79 -2.83
N SER A 49 1.31 -7.72 -2.10
CA SER A 49 1.39 -6.35 -2.61
C SER A 49 2.81 -5.97 -3.04
N THR A 50 3.83 -6.34 -2.27
CA THR A 50 5.23 -6.03 -2.61
C THR A 50 5.71 -6.81 -3.83
N ARG A 51 5.27 -8.05 -4.00
CA ARG A 51 5.65 -8.94 -5.10
C ARG A 51 4.94 -8.57 -6.40
N THR A 52 3.65 -8.29 -6.34
CA THR A 52 2.79 -8.03 -7.51
C THR A 52 2.60 -6.55 -7.83
N ARG A 53 3.08 -5.64 -6.95
CA ARG A 53 2.77 -4.20 -6.96
C ARG A 53 1.26 -3.90 -6.84
N SER A 54 0.46 -4.83 -6.31
CA SER A 54 -0.98 -4.64 -6.11
C SER A 54 -1.28 -3.69 -4.95
N THR A 55 -1.92 -2.56 -5.24
CA THR A 55 -2.36 -1.61 -4.21
C THR A 55 -3.55 -2.12 -3.40
N GLU A 56 -4.39 -2.97 -3.98
CA GLU A 56 -5.58 -3.54 -3.33
C GLU A 56 -5.22 -4.38 -2.10
N HIS A 57 -4.27 -5.30 -2.25
CA HIS A 57 -3.80 -6.13 -1.13
C HIS A 57 -3.10 -5.31 -0.05
N LEU A 58 -2.43 -4.23 -0.44
CA LEU A 58 -1.83 -3.30 0.52
C LEU A 58 -2.88 -2.53 1.32
N GLU A 59 -3.95 -2.06 0.66
CA GLU A 59 -5.06 -1.38 1.31
C GLU A 59 -5.80 -2.31 2.27
N GLN A 60 -6.04 -3.56 1.88
CA GLN A 60 -6.60 -4.58 2.77
C GLN A 60 -5.73 -4.81 4.01
N ALA A 61 -4.40 -4.96 3.83
CA ALA A 61 -3.47 -5.13 4.94
C ALA A 61 -3.48 -3.92 5.89
N ILE A 62 -3.52 -2.69 5.34
CA ILE A 62 -3.58 -1.45 6.14
C ILE A 62 -4.88 -1.39 6.94
N GLN A 63 -6.03 -1.65 6.32
CA GLN A 63 -7.32 -1.59 6.98
C GLN A 63 -7.40 -2.57 8.17
N GLN A 64 -6.90 -3.78 7.99
CA GLN A 64 -6.83 -4.75 9.08
C GLN A 64 -5.85 -4.33 10.17
N MET A 65 -4.69 -3.80 9.81
CA MET A 65 -3.70 -3.30 10.77
C MET A 65 -4.25 -2.15 11.62
N GLU A 66 -5.01 -1.23 11.02
CA GLU A 66 -5.71 -0.14 11.71
C GLU A 66 -6.76 -0.67 12.69
N GLY A 67 -7.59 -1.63 12.25
CA GLY A 67 -8.57 -2.29 13.11
C GLY A 67 -7.91 -3.04 14.28
N TRP A 68 -6.79 -3.70 14.02
CA TRP A 68 -6.04 -4.46 15.02
C TRP A 68 -5.30 -3.57 16.03
N ILE A 69 -4.92 -2.35 15.64
CA ILE A 69 -4.40 -1.32 16.55
C ILE A 69 -5.54 -0.71 17.37
N ALA A 70 -6.71 -0.46 16.77
CA ALA A 70 -7.82 0.23 17.44
C ALA A 70 -8.33 -0.52 18.69
N VAL A 71 -8.15 -1.85 18.73
CA VAL A 71 -8.57 -2.70 19.86
C VAL A 71 -7.48 -2.91 20.91
N ILE A 72 -6.25 -2.43 20.68
CA ILE A 72 -5.13 -2.62 21.61
C ILE A 72 -5.13 -1.55 22.72
N ALA A 73 -4.85 -1.94 23.95
CA ALA A 73 -4.70 -1.00 25.06
C ALA A 73 -3.45 -0.11 24.87
N ASP A 74 -3.50 1.13 25.37
CA ASP A 74 -2.43 2.11 25.21
C ASP A 74 -1.11 1.69 25.88
N ASP A 75 -1.17 0.92 26.96
CA ASP A 75 -0.03 0.37 27.69
C ASP A 75 0.44 -1.01 27.18
N HIS A 76 -0.20 -1.54 26.13
CA HIS A 76 0.14 -2.84 25.59
C HIS A 76 1.53 -2.84 24.97
N GLN A 77 2.38 -3.78 25.39
CA GLN A 77 3.78 -3.92 24.95
C GLN A 77 3.97 -3.97 23.43
N ASP A 78 2.98 -4.52 22.71
CA ASP A 78 3.06 -4.66 21.25
C ASP A 78 2.53 -3.45 20.47
N ARG A 79 1.95 -2.44 21.13
CA ARG A 79 1.36 -1.27 20.47
C ARG A 79 2.38 -0.57 19.58
N ALA A 80 3.57 -0.29 20.10
CA ALA A 80 4.64 0.35 19.34
C ALA A 80 5.06 -0.48 18.09
N ARG A 81 5.13 -1.82 18.21
CA ARG A 81 5.43 -2.71 17.09
C ARG A 81 4.36 -2.62 16.01
N ARG A 82 3.08 -2.69 16.41
CA ARG A 82 1.94 -2.61 15.51
C ARG A 82 1.94 -1.28 14.73
N PHE A 83 2.21 -0.16 15.38
CA PHE A 83 2.38 1.13 14.70
C PHE A 83 3.55 1.13 13.71
N GLN A 84 4.69 0.52 14.05
CA GLN A 84 5.82 0.41 13.11
C GLN A 84 5.48 -0.44 11.87
N ILE A 85 4.64 -1.46 12.01
CA ILE A 85 4.14 -2.25 10.87
C ILE A 85 3.28 -1.35 9.98
N LEU A 86 2.33 -0.63 10.57
CA LEU A 86 1.46 0.29 9.84
C LEU A 86 2.25 1.38 9.11
N ASP A 87 3.22 2.01 9.78
CA ASP A 87 4.08 3.05 9.18
C ASP A 87 4.80 2.53 7.93
N LYS A 88 5.29 1.28 7.96
CA LYS A 88 5.93 0.65 6.80
C LYS A 88 4.96 0.43 5.65
N MET A 89 3.75 -0.04 5.93
CA MET A 89 2.73 -0.22 4.89
C MET A 89 2.31 1.11 4.26
N LEU A 90 2.15 2.15 5.08
CA LEU A 90 1.82 3.49 4.61
C LEU A 90 2.94 4.06 3.72
N ALA A 91 4.21 3.85 4.09
CA ALA A 91 5.35 4.24 3.28
C ALA A 91 5.40 3.48 1.94
N GLU A 92 5.10 2.17 1.93
CA GLU A 92 4.98 1.40 0.69
C GLU A 92 3.82 1.88 -0.17
N ARG A 93 2.68 2.26 0.41
CA ARG A 93 1.53 2.79 -0.33
C ARG A 93 1.89 4.09 -1.04
N SER A 94 2.65 4.96 -0.39
CA SER A 94 3.17 6.19 -1.01
C SER A 94 4.11 5.91 -2.18
N GLN A 95 4.87 4.81 -2.16
CA GLN A 95 5.74 4.40 -3.26
C GLN A 95 4.96 3.75 -4.42
N LEU A 96 3.88 3.03 -4.12
CA LEU A 96 3.05 2.34 -5.11
C LEU A 96 1.99 3.23 -5.76
N SER A 97 1.58 4.32 -5.12
CA SER A 97 0.78 5.33 -5.80
C SER A 97 1.70 6.07 -6.78
N PRO A 98 1.55 5.93 -8.11
CA PRO A 98 2.16 6.88 -9.02
C PRO A 98 1.52 8.23 -8.66
N THR A 99 2.30 9.09 -8.02
CA THR A 99 1.89 10.43 -7.60
C THR A 99 0.92 11.04 -8.61
N ALA A 100 -0.35 11.15 -8.22
CA ALA A 100 -1.33 11.97 -8.92
C ALA A 100 -0.87 13.45 -9.00
N GLU A 101 0.22 13.80 -8.31
CA GLU A 101 0.94 15.08 -8.40
C GLU A 101 1.86 15.19 -9.63
N HIS A 102 2.36 14.08 -10.18
CA HIS A 102 3.17 14.08 -11.39
C HIS A 102 2.31 14.31 -12.65
N PHE A 103 1.11 13.74 -12.69
CA PHE A 103 0.15 13.96 -13.78
C PHE A 103 -0.45 15.38 -13.77
N ARG A 104 -0.77 15.92 -12.60
CA ARG A 104 -1.31 17.29 -12.48
C ARG A 104 -0.32 18.37 -12.92
N SER A 105 0.97 18.18 -12.69
CA SER A 105 2.00 19.16 -13.11
C SER A 105 2.17 19.20 -14.64
N HIS A 106 2.14 18.04 -15.30
CA HIS A 106 2.27 17.95 -16.76
C HIS A 106 1.02 18.49 -17.49
N GLU A 107 -0.17 18.22 -16.96
CA GLU A 107 -1.42 18.74 -17.53
C GLU A 107 -1.54 20.26 -17.34
N MET A 108 -1.17 20.80 -16.16
CA MET A 108 -1.09 22.24 -15.94
C MET A 108 -0.08 22.93 -16.85
N MET A 109 1.12 22.36 -17.05
CA MET A 109 2.13 22.93 -17.95
C MET A 109 1.69 22.88 -19.41
N SER A 110 1.01 21.82 -19.84
CA SER A 110 0.43 21.71 -21.17
C SER A 110 -0.69 22.75 -21.39
N ALA A 111 -1.58 22.92 -20.41
CA ALA A 111 -2.64 23.93 -20.45
C ALA A 111 -2.07 25.36 -20.49
N GLN A 112 -1.04 25.66 -19.69
CA GLN A 112 -0.37 26.96 -19.71
C GLN A 112 0.35 27.23 -21.03
N MET A 113 1.03 26.24 -21.62
CA MET A 113 1.69 26.40 -22.92
C MET A 113 0.69 26.60 -24.06
N ASN A 114 -0.47 25.94 -24.03
CA ASN A 114 -1.52 26.15 -25.01
C ASN A 114 -2.14 27.55 -24.90
N GLN A 115 -2.39 28.05 -23.68
CA GLN A 115 -2.89 29.42 -23.48
C GLN A 115 -1.91 30.48 -24.01
N LEU A 116 -0.61 30.34 -23.68
CA LEU A 116 0.44 31.22 -24.20
C LEU A 116 0.51 31.24 -25.73
N ARG A 117 0.29 30.09 -26.36
CA ARG A 117 0.27 29.96 -27.82
C ARG A 117 -0.94 30.65 -28.44
N GLU A 118 -2.11 30.56 -27.81
CA GLU A 118 -3.33 31.22 -28.28
C GLU A 118 -3.22 32.75 -28.16
N ASP A 119 -2.66 33.25 -27.06
CA ASP A 119 -2.45 34.69 -26.84
C ASP A 119 -1.48 35.29 -27.87
N LEU A 120 -0.39 34.58 -28.19
CA LEU A 120 0.56 34.98 -29.24
C LEU A 120 -0.08 34.99 -30.63
N ASN A 121 -0.91 34.00 -30.95
CA ASN A 121 -1.61 33.92 -32.23
C ASN A 121 -2.72 34.97 -32.38
N SER A 122 -3.37 35.36 -31.28
CA SER A 122 -4.38 36.42 -31.26
C SER A 122 -3.75 37.79 -31.55
N ASN A 123 -2.59 38.07 -30.94
CA ASN A 123 -1.85 39.32 -31.14
C ASN A 123 -1.29 39.48 -32.57
N LEU A 124 -0.97 38.38 -33.25
CA LEU A 124 -0.50 38.40 -34.64
C LEU A 124 -1.63 38.60 -35.68
N LYS A 125 -2.88 38.33 -35.32
CA LYS A 125 -4.05 38.52 -36.21
C LYS A 125 -4.69 39.92 -36.11
N GLY A 126 -4.20 40.75 -35.20
CA GLY A 126 -4.71 42.11 -34.92
C GLY A 126 -3.92 43.26 -35.55
N ILE A 127 -2.95 42.98 -36.43
CA ILE A 127 -2.18 43.96 -37.22
C ILE A 127 -2.52 43.74 -38.70
#